data_AF-A0A3Q2VMX7-F1
#
_entry.id   AF-A0A3Q2VMX7-F1
#
_cell.length_a   1.000
_cell.length_b   1.000
_cell.length_c   1.000
_cell.angle_alpha   90.00
_cell.angle_beta   90.00
_cell.angle_gamma   90.00
#
_symmetry.space_group_name_H-M   'P 1'
#
loop_
_entity.id
_entity.type
_entity.pdbx_description
1 polymer ?
#
loop_
_entity_poly.entity_id
_entity_poly.type
_entity_poly.pdbx_seq_one_letter_code
_entity_poly.pdbx_strand_id
1 'polypeptide(L)'
;RDVCYPPVFLSALLCLKIFFFFFLFFVPGKNDVKLATCCKTVTNKEITEPILGYLVQRARRPCVNAVVFQTESGVFCINGRAPWVRAKIVTHMLSSTFQM
;
A
#
# COMPACT_ATOMS: atom_id res chain seq x y z
N ARG A 1 1.93 -7.14 25.27
CA ARG A 1 3.27 -7.63 25.59
C ARG A 1 4.25 -6.63 25.02
N ASP A 2 4.94 -5.74 25.73
CA ASP A 2 5.25 -5.48 27.15
C ASP A 2 5.94 -4.08 27.09
N VAL A 3 5.60 -3.01 27.82
CA VAL A 3 5.98 -2.65 29.20
C VAL A 3 5.84 -1.12 29.27
N CYS A 4 5.32 -0.57 30.37
CA CYS A 4 5.75 0.75 30.84
C CYS A 4 6.62 0.57 32.10
N TYR A 5 7.65 1.43 32.19
CA TYR A 5 8.55 1.74 33.33
C TYR A 5 9.85 0.93 33.47
N PRO A 6 10.99 1.50 33.98
CA PRO A 6 11.10 2.56 35.02
C PRO A 6 12.31 3.56 34.90
N PRO A 7 12.83 4.25 35.96
CA PRO A 7 12.23 5.18 36.94
C PRO A 7 12.95 6.57 36.98
N VAL A 8 12.26 7.69 37.18
CA VAL A 8 12.71 8.81 38.04
C VAL A 8 11.56 9.80 38.27
N PHE A 9 11.40 10.18 39.54
CA PHE A 9 10.49 11.18 40.09
C PHE A 9 10.31 12.41 39.18
N LEU A 10 9.08 12.76 38.80
CA LEU A 10 8.29 13.86 39.40
C LEU A 10 7.12 14.27 38.47
N SER A 11 5.93 14.38 39.08
CA SER A 11 4.70 15.01 38.58
C SER A 11 3.80 14.19 37.63
N ALA A 12 2.76 13.60 38.21
CA ALA A 12 1.61 12.97 37.55
C ALA A 12 0.89 13.88 36.53
N LEU A 13 1.12 15.19 36.58
CA LEU A 13 0.55 16.19 35.68
C LEU A 13 1.10 16.13 34.24
N LEU A 14 2.29 15.56 34.03
CA LEU A 14 2.88 15.38 32.70
C LEU A 14 2.27 14.18 31.94
N CYS A 15 1.75 13.19 32.64
CA CYS A 15 1.17 11.98 32.04
C CYS A 15 -0.17 12.28 31.32
N LEU A 16 -0.99 13.17 31.89
CA LEU A 16 -2.31 13.52 31.33
C LEU A 16 -2.20 14.34 30.03
N LYS A 17 -1.19 15.22 29.93
CA LYS A 17 -0.95 16.04 28.73
C LYS A 17 -0.44 15.21 27.56
N ILE A 18 0.41 14.22 27.82
CA ILE A 18 0.91 13.30 26.80
C ILE A 18 -0.25 12.49 26.19
N PHE A 19 -1.23 12.06 27.01
CA PHE A 19 -2.39 11.31 26.53
C PHE A 19 -3.27 12.12 25.56
N PHE A 20 -3.50 13.41 25.85
CA PHE A 20 -4.33 14.28 25.00
C PHE A 20 -3.62 14.70 23.70
N PHE A 21 -2.31 14.95 23.76
CA PHE A 21 -1.51 15.26 22.57
C PHE A 21 -1.34 14.03 21.66
N PHE A 22 -1.25 12.83 22.25
CA PHE A 22 -1.19 11.58 21.50
C PHE A 22 -2.51 11.30 20.75
N PHE A 23 -3.67 11.65 21.32
CA PHE A 23 -4.97 11.48 20.65
C PHE A 23 -5.21 12.44 19.48
N LEU A 24 -4.65 13.66 19.52
CA LEU A 24 -4.75 14.61 18.40
C LEU A 24 -3.71 14.36 17.28
N PHE A 25 -2.59 13.69 17.60
CA PHE A 25 -1.54 13.37 16.61
C PHE A 25 -1.53 11.91 16.13
N PHE A 26 -2.17 10.97 16.83
CA PHE A 26 -2.45 9.65 16.27
C PHE A 26 -3.73 9.72 15.44
N VAL A 27 -3.63 10.36 14.27
CA VAL A 27 -4.34 9.83 13.12
C VAL A 27 -3.60 8.54 12.78
N PRO A 28 -4.17 7.34 13.00
CA PRO A 28 -3.66 6.18 12.30
C PRO A 28 -3.85 6.52 10.83
N GLY A 29 -2.77 6.95 10.18
CA GLY A 29 -2.70 6.98 8.74
C GLY A 29 -2.99 5.56 8.31
N LYS A 30 -4.25 5.29 8.00
CA LYS A 30 -4.60 4.19 7.12
C LYS A 30 -3.97 4.58 5.80
N ASN A 31 -2.71 4.20 5.67
CA ASN A 31 -2.13 3.97 4.37
C ASN A 31 -2.91 2.77 3.84
N ASP A 32 -4.12 3.01 3.35
CA ASP A 32 -4.94 2.06 2.59
C ASP A 32 -4.28 1.80 1.22
N VAL A 33 -2.95 1.73 1.17
CA VAL A 33 -2.33 0.81 0.24
C VAL A 33 -2.57 -0.55 0.88
N LYS A 34 -3.75 -1.11 0.59
CA LYS A 34 -4.08 -2.51 0.80
C LYS A 34 -3.11 -3.33 -0.06
N LEU A 35 -1.84 -3.37 0.36
CA LEU A 35 -0.80 -4.19 -0.21
C LEU A 35 -1.24 -5.61 0.11
N ALA A 36 -2.01 -6.18 -0.80
CA ALA A 36 -2.53 -7.53 -0.70
C ALA A 36 -1.35 -8.40 -0.27
N THR A 37 -1.50 -9.09 0.87
CA THR A 37 -0.46 -9.88 1.53
C THR A 37 0.33 -10.77 0.57
N CYS A 38 -0.30 -11.20 -0.52
CA CYS A 38 0.27 -11.39 -1.86
C CYS A 38 -0.85 -11.90 -2.78
N CYS A 39 -0.70 -11.75 -4.10
CA CYS A 39 -1.64 -12.35 -5.06
C CYS A 39 -1.52 -13.88 -5.08
N LYS A 40 -2.63 -14.58 -4.81
CA LYS A 40 -2.77 -16.04 -4.98
C LYS A 40 -3.39 -16.41 -6.34
N THR A 41 -4.24 -15.52 -6.86
CA THR A 41 -4.92 -15.65 -8.14
C THR A 41 -4.59 -14.44 -9.00
N VAL A 42 -4.61 -14.64 -10.32
CA VAL A 42 -4.39 -13.58 -11.31
C VAL A 42 -5.55 -13.54 -12.27
N THR A 43 -5.90 -12.34 -12.73
CA THR A 43 -6.84 -12.14 -13.82
C THR A 43 -6.11 -11.67 -15.08
N ASN A 44 -6.66 -12.03 -16.24
CA ASN A 44 -6.22 -11.53 -17.54
C ASN A 44 -7.17 -10.43 -18.07
N LYS A 45 -8.21 -10.09 -17.31
CA LYS A 45 -9.19 -9.09 -17.69
C LYS A 45 -8.51 -7.73 -17.83
N GLU A 46 -8.74 -7.10 -18.98
CA GLU A 46 -8.24 -5.76 -19.25
C GLU A 46 -8.91 -4.74 -18.33
N ILE A 47 -8.10 -3.87 -17.74
CA ILE A 47 -8.55 -2.79 -16.88
C ILE A 47 -8.53 -1.51 -17.71
N THR A 48 -9.70 -0.90 -17.91
CA THR A 48 -9.83 0.37 -18.63
C THR A 48 -9.45 1.57 -17.78
N GLU A 49 -9.58 1.44 -16.46
CA GLU A 49 -9.30 2.47 -15.47
C GLU A 49 -7.84 2.98 -15.49
N PRO A 50 -7.61 4.24 -15.07
CA PRO A 50 -6.28 4.77 -14.90
C PRO A 50 -5.53 4.03 -13.79
N ILE A 51 -4.28 3.69 -14.06
CA ILE A 51 -3.38 3.05 -13.09
C ILE A 51 -2.68 4.18 -12.33
N LEU A 52 -2.82 4.19 -11.00
CA LEU A 52 -2.13 5.10 -10.10
C LEU A 52 -0.70 4.64 -9.81
N GLY A 53 -0.49 3.32 -9.81
CA GLY A 53 0.81 2.71 -9.64
C GLY A 53 0.78 1.21 -9.91
N TYR A 54 1.94 0.61 -10.05
CA TYR A 54 2.06 -0.83 -10.28
C TYR A 54 3.21 -1.43 -9.47
N LEU A 55 3.08 -2.71 -9.13
CA LEU A 55 4.10 -3.47 -8.42
C LEU A 55 4.23 -4.85 -9.03
N VAL A 56 5.46 -5.27 -9.33
CA VAL A 56 5.73 -6.60 -9.88
C VAL A 56 6.01 -7.57 -8.73
N GLN A 57 5.14 -8.57 -8.57
CA GLN A 57 5.26 -9.60 -7.56
C GLN A 57 5.91 -10.85 -8.14
N ARG A 58 7.03 -11.27 -7.55
CA ARG A 58 7.66 -12.57 -7.86
C ARG A 58 6.90 -13.72 -7.21
N ALA A 59 6.86 -14.88 -7.86
CA ALA A 59 6.23 -16.07 -7.29
C ALA A 59 6.97 -16.51 -6.01
N ARG A 60 6.22 -16.71 -4.92
CA ARG A 60 6.72 -17.23 -3.64
C ARG A 60 5.57 -17.96 -2.97
N ARG A 61 5.60 -19.29 -2.87
CA ARG A 61 4.47 -20.08 -2.34
C ARG A 61 4.00 -19.54 -0.98
N PRO A 62 2.69 -19.29 -0.77
CA PRO A 62 1.54 -19.62 -1.62
C PRO A 62 1.19 -18.59 -2.72
N CYS A 63 2.01 -17.56 -2.89
CA CYS A 63 1.82 -16.47 -3.85
C CYS A 63 2.30 -16.82 -5.25
N VAL A 64 1.54 -16.40 -6.26
CA VAL A 64 1.86 -16.61 -7.69
C VAL A 64 2.59 -15.40 -8.27
N ASN A 65 3.15 -15.54 -9.47
CA ASN A 65 3.75 -14.42 -10.20
C ASN A 65 2.62 -13.52 -10.73
N ALA A 66 2.65 -12.23 -10.38
CA ALA A 66 1.58 -11.29 -10.71
C ALA A 66 2.13 -9.86 -10.84
N VAL A 67 1.46 -9.05 -11.65
CA VAL A 67 1.60 -7.60 -11.66
C VAL A 67 0.41 -7.03 -10.91
N VAL A 68 0.67 -6.31 -9.83
CA VAL A 68 -0.33 -5.71 -8.97
C VAL A 68 -0.55 -4.29 -9.45
N PHE A 69 -1.73 -3.98 -9.98
CA PHE A 69 -2.10 -2.62 -10.34
C PHE A 69 -2.88 -1.96 -9.21
N GLN A 70 -2.47 -0.76 -8.86
CA GLN A 70 -3.21 0.15 -7.99
C GLN A 70 -4.01 1.09 -8.88
N THR A 71 -5.30 1.13 -8.65
CA THR A 71 -6.29 1.94 -9.36
C THR A 71 -7.17 2.65 -8.34
N GLU A 72 -7.99 3.59 -8.77
CA GLU A 72 -8.95 4.27 -7.88
C GLU A 72 -9.96 3.29 -7.27
N SER A 73 -10.39 2.28 -8.04
CA SER A 73 -11.30 1.23 -7.55
C SER A 73 -10.63 0.23 -6.60
N GLY A 74 -9.30 0.20 -6.54
CA GLY A 74 -8.54 -0.65 -5.63
C GLY A 74 -7.38 -1.38 -6.30
N VAL A 75 -7.06 -2.56 -5.76
CA VAL A 75 -5.86 -3.32 -6.12
C VAL A 75 -6.22 -4.57 -6.92
N PHE A 76 -5.63 -4.70 -8.11
CA PHE A 76 -5.89 -5.81 -9.03
C PHE A 76 -4.64 -6.65 -9.28
N CYS A 77 -4.79 -7.97 -9.12
CA CYS A 77 -3.76 -8.96 -9.40
C CYS A 77 -3.83 -9.41 -10.87
N ILE A 78 -2.94 -8.91 -11.71
CA ILE A 78 -2.91 -9.19 -13.15
C ILE A 78 -1.82 -10.19 -13.50
N ASN A 79 -2.09 -11.02 -14.50
CA ASN A 79 -1.06 -11.84 -15.11
C ASN A 79 -0.11 -10.96 -15.95
N GLY A 80 1.15 -10.84 -15.52
CA GLY A 80 2.16 -10.04 -16.23
C GLY A 80 2.49 -10.51 -17.66
N ARG A 81 2.01 -11.69 -18.08
CA ARG A 81 2.14 -12.20 -19.45
C ARG A 81 1.07 -11.69 -20.40
N ALA A 82 0.03 -11.04 -19.90
CA ALA A 82 -1.02 -10.51 -20.78
C ALA A 82 -0.45 -9.37 -21.65
N PRO A 83 -0.75 -9.35 -22.97
CA PRO A 83 -0.10 -8.44 -23.92
C PRO A 83 -0.37 -6.96 -23.61
N TRP A 84 -1.56 -6.65 -23.09
CA TRP A 84 -1.99 -5.30 -22.75
C TRP A 84 -1.27 -4.70 -21.53
N VAL A 85 -0.71 -5.53 -20.64
CA VAL A 85 -0.03 -5.08 -19.41
C VAL A 85 1.15 -4.17 -19.72
N ARG A 86 1.95 -4.55 -20.73
CA ARG A 86 3.12 -3.76 -21.15
C ARG A 86 2.69 -2.42 -21.73
N ALA A 87 1.67 -2.42 -22.58
CA ALA A 87 1.13 -1.20 -23.16
C ALA A 87 0.65 -0.23 -22.05
N LYS A 88 -0.11 -0.73 -21.07
CA LYS A 88 -0.57 0.07 -19.91
C LYS A 88 0.57 0.65 -19.08
N ILE A 89 1.62 -0.13 -18.80
CA ILE A 89 2.79 0.36 -18.05
C ILE A 89 3.52 1.47 -18.83
N VAL A 90 3.70 1.29 -20.14
CA VAL A 90 4.32 2.31 -21.00
C VAL A 90 3.46 3.58 -21.04
N THR A 91 2.14 3.45 -21.20
CA THR A 91 1.23 4.60 -21.16
C THR A 91 1.31 5.33 -19.83
N HIS A 92 1.35 4.61 -18.70
CA HIS A 92 1.48 5.22 -17.36
C HIS A 92 2.84 5.91 -17.16
N MET A 93 3.94 5.32 -17.66
CA MET A 93 5.25 5.98 -17.64
C MET A 93 5.26 7.26 -18.46
N LEU A 94 4.70 7.23 -19.67
CA LEU A 94 4.60 8.41 -20.53
C LEU A 94 3.74 9.51 -19.90
N SER A 95 2.61 9.17 -19.28
CA SER A 95 1.78 10.16 -18.58
C SER A 95 2.53 10.79 -17.40
N SER A 96 3.33 10.00 -16.67
CA SER A 96 4.13 10.48 -15.55
C SER A 96 5.26 11.43 -16.00
N THR A 97 5.83 11.21 -17.18
CA THR A 97 6.83 12.12 -17.79
C THR A 97 6.22 13.43 -18.28
N PHE A 98 4.97 13.41 -18.75
CA PHE A 98 4.29 14.61 -19.24
C PHE A 98 3.74 15.50 -18.12
N GLN A 99 3.72 15.01 -16.87
CA GLN A 99 3.37 15.77 -15.67
C GLN A 99 4.58 16.44 -15.00
N MET A 100 5.80 16.30 -15.57
CA MET A 100 7.00 17.08 -15.23
C MET A 100 7.21 18.19 -16.25
#